data_AF-A0A9X9XC74-F1
#
_entry.id   AF-A0A9X9XC74-F1
#
_cell.length_a   1.000
_cell.length_b   1.000
_cell.length_c   1.000
_cell.angle_alpha   90.00
_cell.angle_beta   90.00
_cell.angle_gamma   90.00
#
_symmetry.space_group_name_H-M   'P 1'
#
loop_
_entity.id
_entity.type
_entity.pdbx_description
1 polymer ?
#
loop_
_entity_poly.entity_id
_entity_poly.type
_entity_poly.pdbx_seq_one_letter_code
_entity_poly.pdbx_strand_id
1 'polypeptide(L)'
;MSLLQRIVACKAQASALADHQVAFDVVFVMHVSSRGWILEKICRAIAMASGWSYRFVDSERNEVITTRLPRARCYFFAHYGIFTQALARHPELHAARLFVWFTHPDFSRGISAEEAVFALRHAERIFTANAAHARLLGALGVDRARVETVYGGADPALFRPKRRGAGKVGFVGAYYARKAPDTILGIVRAMPDVPFLLLGPDAASVENKGLLWSNYPRMPELRALPNIEIVETGYDHYPEHFARIDVYVSVALLEGGPIPLVEALMSNALPVVTRTGFAEELVHDGVNGALLPVGTSVEEAAAAIRRARADVETDVASAAAGLSWQAFGLRIAEAMRGALPPQFALTDRPDGGLRSLLRQGWRAPSAGRIDAFAPRAMLAVPLAAGAQLTSVAVTLEVAPEPGERIAVGLLWNGTSLAAGQRFGPGRLRLHAGDIPAALSRADGENILELRLLDPAGGMPGAPPCRFRLLHLAGEASTAIPRSTPVVPAPATPAQAMDPPATPAAALRGPGWIEEACGGLRLEGACGYLILPLDAAEAVQVRVELDPAGASAPCHLYLTDGETETASGPVSGKTVELGIAPAPGTRALRLELDGAGWALRHVALQRHVATGSTAAALQGGVP
;
A
#
# COMPACT_ATOMS: atom_id res chain seq x y z
N MET A 1 1.78 32.60 -4.90
CA MET A 1 0.65 31.72 -4.56
C MET A 1 1.19 30.47 -3.89
N SER A 2 0.64 30.11 -2.72
CA SER A 2 0.94 28.83 -2.08
C SER A 2 0.48 27.66 -2.95
N LEU A 3 0.96 26.45 -2.68
CA LEU A 3 0.54 25.26 -3.43
C LEU A 3 -0.97 25.03 -3.30
N LEU A 4 -1.52 25.24 -2.10
CA LEU A 4 -2.96 25.18 -1.83
C LEU A 4 -3.77 26.13 -2.70
N GLN A 5 -3.35 27.41 -2.77
CA GLN A 5 -4.01 28.41 -3.62
C GLN A 5 -3.99 28.01 -5.10
N ARG A 6 -2.90 27.40 -5.56
CA ARG A 6 -2.81 26.89 -6.94
C ARG A 6 -3.74 25.72 -7.20
N ILE A 7 -3.90 24.79 -6.25
CA ILE A 7 -4.86 23.68 -6.37
C ILE A 7 -6.28 24.20 -6.50
N VAL A 8 -6.67 25.16 -5.66
CA VAL A 8 -8.01 25.78 -5.70
C VAL A 8 -8.24 26.51 -7.04
N ALA A 9 -7.26 27.29 -7.50
CA ALA A 9 -7.36 27.99 -8.78
C ALA A 9 -7.42 27.02 -9.98
N CYS A 10 -6.64 25.94 -9.95
CA CYS A 10 -6.63 24.91 -10.98
C CYS A 10 -7.98 24.19 -11.08
N LYS A 11 -8.61 23.88 -9.94
CA LYS A 11 -9.95 23.26 -9.89
C LYS A 11 -11.01 24.08 -10.61
N ALA A 12 -10.95 25.41 -10.53
CA ALA A 12 -11.90 26.30 -11.20
C ALA A 12 -11.84 26.21 -12.74
N GLN A 13 -10.72 25.75 -13.30
CA GLN A 13 -10.53 25.57 -14.74
C GLN A 13 -11.09 24.24 -15.27
N ALA A 14 -11.42 23.28 -14.40
CA ALA A 14 -11.80 21.92 -14.79
C ALA A 14 -13.15 21.85 -15.51
N SER A 15 -14.09 22.75 -15.21
CA SER A 15 -15.43 22.77 -15.82
C SER A 15 -15.39 23.00 -17.33
N ALA A 16 -14.38 23.71 -17.84
CA ALA A 16 -14.18 23.95 -19.27
C ALA A 16 -13.68 22.71 -20.05
N LEU A 17 -13.36 21.61 -19.36
CA LEU A 17 -12.71 20.43 -19.96
C LEU A 17 -13.63 19.21 -20.10
N ALA A 18 -14.91 19.33 -19.73
CA ALA A 18 -15.86 18.22 -19.62
C ALA A 18 -16.23 17.55 -20.97
N ASP A 19 -16.13 18.24 -22.10
CA ASP A 19 -16.68 17.79 -23.39
C ASP A 19 -15.73 16.98 -24.28
N HIS A 20 -14.64 16.46 -23.73
CA HIS A 20 -13.64 15.77 -24.56
C HIS A 20 -13.54 14.27 -24.31
N GLN A 21 -13.25 13.56 -25.40
CA GLN A 21 -13.14 12.11 -25.43
C GLN A 21 -12.00 11.61 -24.54
N VAL A 22 -12.32 10.68 -23.64
CA VAL A 22 -11.36 9.97 -22.79
C VAL A 22 -10.53 9.01 -23.65
N ALA A 23 -9.21 9.04 -23.51
CA ALA A 23 -8.29 8.26 -24.33
C ALA A 23 -7.84 6.94 -23.66
N PHE A 24 -7.82 6.91 -22.33
CA PHE A 24 -7.36 5.76 -21.54
C PHE A 24 -8.28 5.52 -20.34
N ASP A 25 -8.38 4.27 -19.88
CA ASP A 25 -9.02 3.98 -18.60
C ASP A 25 -8.19 4.53 -17.45
N VAL A 26 -6.87 4.29 -17.46
CA VAL A 26 -5.95 4.71 -16.41
C VAL A 26 -4.67 5.33 -16.98
N VAL A 27 -4.25 6.46 -16.39
CA VAL A 27 -2.90 6.99 -16.57
C VAL A 27 -2.10 6.78 -15.28
N PHE A 28 -1.00 6.05 -15.38
CA PHE A 28 -0.05 5.86 -14.29
C PHE A 28 0.99 6.97 -14.35
N VAL A 29 1.09 7.73 -13.27
CA VAL A 29 1.97 8.89 -13.16
C VAL A 29 3.07 8.58 -12.17
N MET A 30 4.33 8.68 -12.62
CA MET A 30 5.50 8.29 -11.82
C MET A 30 6.66 9.27 -11.98
N HIS A 31 7.63 9.21 -11.06
CA HIS A 31 8.87 9.96 -11.21
C HIS A 31 9.75 9.29 -12.27
N VAL A 32 10.46 10.07 -13.10
CA VAL A 32 11.46 9.49 -14.02
C VAL A 32 12.51 8.64 -13.30
N SER A 33 12.89 9.01 -12.07
CA SER A 33 13.82 8.25 -11.24
C SER A 33 13.28 6.91 -10.72
N SER A 34 12.00 6.63 -10.93
CA SER A 34 11.37 5.35 -10.61
C SER A 34 11.47 4.32 -11.73
N ARG A 35 11.97 4.71 -12.91
CA ARG A 35 12.16 3.80 -14.03
C ARG A 35 13.18 2.71 -13.69
N GLY A 36 12.84 1.47 -14.05
CA GLY A 36 13.58 0.26 -13.69
C GLY A 36 13.45 -0.13 -12.22
N TRP A 37 12.59 0.54 -11.44
CA TRP A 37 12.54 0.36 -10.00
C TRP A 37 11.14 0.01 -9.47
N ILE A 38 11.02 -0.05 -8.14
CA ILE A 38 9.87 -0.66 -7.48
C ILE A 38 8.53 0.03 -7.75
N LEU A 39 8.53 1.36 -7.86
CA LEU A 39 7.29 2.11 -8.13
C LEU A 39 6.79 1.84 -9.56
N GLU A 40 7.69 1.67 -10.53
CA GLU A 40 7.30 1.21 -11.86
C GLU A 40 6.75 -0.22 -11.83
N LYS A 41 7.39 -1.12 -11.08
CA LYS A 41 6.91 -2.50 -10.90
C LYS A 41 5.50 -2.54 -10.31
N ILE A 42 5.22 -1.71 -9.30
CA ILE A 42 3.88 -1.53 -8.72
C ILE A 42 2.87 -1.13 -9.81
N CYS A 43 3.16 -0.06 -10.55
CA CYS A 43 2.25 0.42 -11.59
C CYS A 43 2.05 -0.62 -12.71
N ARG A 44 3.10 -1.35 -13.11
CA ARG A 44 3.00 -2.44 -14.09
C ARG A 44 2.16 -3.60 -13.58
N ALA A 45 2.32 -4.01 -12.32
CA ALA A 45 1.52 -5.07 -11.73
C ALA A 45 0.02 -4.71 -11.74
N ILE A 46 -0.32 -3.48 -11.35
CA ILE A 46 -1.69 -2.96 -11.39
C ILE A 46 -2.21 -2.90 -12.83
N ALA A 47 -1.42 -2.33 -13.76
CA ALA A 47 -1.79 -2.21 -15.16
C ALA A 47 -2.11 -3.57 -15.78
N MET A 48 -1.22 -4.56 -15.60
CA MET A 48 -1.40 -5.92 -16.12
C MET A 48 -2.62 -6.62 -15.49
N ALA A 49 -2.82 -6.48 -14.18
CA ALA A 49 -3.94 -7.11 -13.48
C ALA A 49 -5.29 -6.46 -13.79
N SER A 50 -5.30 -5.16 -14.13
CA SER A 50 -6.53 -4.41 -14.37
C SER A 50 -7.25 -4.82 -15.66
N GLY A 51 -6.51 -5.23 -16.69
CA GLY A 51 -7.04 -5.45 -18.04
C GLY A 51 -7.48 -4.18 -18.77
N TRP A 52 -7.13 -3.01 -18.23
CA TRP A 52 -7.55 -1.69 -18.72
C TRP A 52 -6.67 -1.16 -19.84
N SER A 53 -7.21 -0.21 -20.62
CA SER A 53 -6.36 0.61 -21.48
C SER A 53 -5.56 1.58 -20.62
N TYR A 54 -4.24 1.59 -20.76
CA TYR A 54 -3.39 2.39 -19.88
C TYR A 54 -2.26 3.14 -20.59
N ARG A 55 -1.76 4.19 -19.93
CA ARG A 55 -0.56 4.92 -20.33
C ARG A 55 0.32 5.21 -19.11
N PHE A 56 1.62 5.01 -19.26
CA PHE A 56 2.61 5.50 -18.30
C PHE A 56 3.04 6.92 -18.69
N VAL A 57 3.10 7.81 -17.71
CA VAL A 57 3.66 9.15 -17.83
C VAL A 57 4.68 9.34 -16.72
N ASP A 58 5.91 9.58 -17.13
CA ASP A 58 6.99 9.96 -16.23
C ASP A 58 7.04 11.48 -16.10
N SER A 59 7.34 11.96 -14.91
CA SER A 59 7.66 13.37 -14.68
C SER A 59 9.00 13.73 -15.33
N GLU A 60 9.16 14.95 -15.84
CA GLU A 60 10.43 15.37 -16.46
C GLU A 60 11.53 15.58 -15.41
N ARG A 61 11.13 15.90 -14.18
CA ARG A 61 11.99 15.98 -12.99
C ARG A 61 11.26 15.38 -11.80
N ASN A 62 11.97 15.04 -10.72
CA ASN A 62 11.38 14.38 -9.55
C ASN A 62 10.18 15.11 -8.93
N GLU A 63 9.86 16.36 -9.24
CA GLU A 63 8.72 17.05 -8.63
C GLU A 63 7.86 17.83 -9.64
N VAL A 64 8.12 17.64 -10.92
CA VAL A 64 7.54 18.48 -11.97
C VAL A 64 7.04 17.62 -13.11
N ILE A 65 5.74 17.74 -13.35
CA ILE A 65 5.08 17.33 -14.59
C ILE A 65 4.70 18.59 -15.34
N THR A 66 5.46 18.95 -16.38
CA THR A 66 5.12 20.06 -17.29
C THR A 66 4.32 19.61 -18.50
N THR A 67 4.48 18.36 -18.90
CA THR A 67 3.77 17.76 -20.02
C THR A 67 2.31 17.57 -19.64
N ARG A 68 1.42 17.95 -20.55
CA ARG A 68 -0.02 17.72 -20.38
C ARG A 68 -0.28 16.23 -20.14
N LEU A 69 -1.09 15.90 -19.13
CA LEU A 69 -1.46 14.52 -18.88
C LEU A 69 -2.47 14.06 -19.94
N PRO A 70 -2.30 12.86 -20.53
CA PRO A 70 -3.32 12.28 -21.37
C PRO A 70 -4.63 12.15 -20.60
N ARG A 71 -5.77 12.41 -21.25
CA ARG A 71 -7.08 12.29 -20.60
C ARG A 71 -7.39 10.83 -20.28
N ALA A 72 -7.72 10.56 -19.03
CA ALA A 72 -8.10 9.24 -18.55
C ALA A 72 -9.30 9.29 -17.60
N ARG A 73 -10.01 8.16 -17.47
CA ARG A 73 -11.09 8.01 -16.48
C ARG A 73 -10.56 8.09 -15.06
N CYS A 74 -9.36 7.54 -14.85
CA CYS A 74 -8.66 7.62 -13.59
C CYS A 74 -7.15 7.85 -13.75
N TYR A 75 -6.55 8.37 -12.69
CA TYR A 75 -5.11 8.57 -12.57
C TYR A 75 -4.59 7.84 -11.34
N PHE A 76 -3.51 7.09 -11.50
CA PHE A 76 -2.79 6.46 -10.41
C PHE A 76 -1.43 7.13 -10.24
N PHE A 77 -1.21 7.79 -9.11
CA PHE A 77 0.06 8.42 -8.80
C PHE A 77 0.91 7.48 -7.94
N ALA A 78 2.07 7.09 -8.45
CA ALA A 78 2.98 6.17 -7.76
C ALA A 78 3.65 6.78 -6.52
N HIS A 79 3.46 8.08 -6.29
CA HIS A 79 3.99 8.81 -5.15
C HIS A 79 3.08 9.99 -4.78
N TYR A 80 2.90 10.31 -3.51
CA TYR A 80 2.05 11.43 -3.08
C TYR A 80 2.66 12.78 -3.44
N GLY A 81 3.99 12.93 -3.42
CA GLY A 81 4.65 14.19 -3.75
C GLY A 81 4.34 14.70 -5.17
N ILE A 82 4.46 13.82 -6.17
CA ILE A 82 4.09 14.14 -7.56
C ILE A 82 2.59 14.41 -7.72
N PHE A 83 1.75 13.68 -6.99
CA PHE A 83 0.30 13.92 -6.97
C PHE A 83 -0.03 15.33 -6.49
N THR A 84 0.52 15.75 -5.36
CA THR A 84 0.29 17.06 -4.76
C THR A 84 0.70 18.20 -5.71
N GLN A 85 1.85 18.06 -6.40
CA GLN A 85 2.29 19.05 -7.39
C GLN A 85 1.43 19.02 -8.67
N ALA A 86 1.02 17.84 -9.13
CA ALA A 86 0.22 17.69 -10.34
C ALA A 86 -1.19 18.27 -10.17
N LEU A 87 -1.82 18.08 -9.02
CA LEU A 87 -3.14 18.59 -8.70
C LEU A 87 -3.23 20.13 -8.78
N ALA A 88 -2.09 20.81 -8.61
CA ALA A 88 -1.97 22.26 -8.70
C ALA A 88 -1.82 22.80 -10.13
N ARG A 89 -1.61 21.92 -11.13
CA ARG A 89 -1.22 22.31 -12.49
C ARG A 89 -2.09 21.69 -13.59
N HIS A 90 -2.68 20.54 -13.33
CA HIS A 90 -3.41 19.75 -14.34
C HIS A 90 -4.91 19.74 -14.04
N PRO A 91 -5.69 20.68 -14.63
CA PRO A 91 -7.11 20.83 -14.33
C PRO A 91 -7.94 19.58 -14.67
N GLU A 92 -7.50 18.75 -15.62
CA GLU A 92 -8.12 17.47 -15.97
C GLU A 92 -8.21 16.49 -14.79
N LEU A 93 -7.31 16.60 -13.79
CA LEU A 93 -7.32 15.72 -12.62
C LEU A 93 -8.56 15.93 -11.75
N HIS A 94 -9.10 17.15 -11.71
CA HIS A 94 -10.28 17.47 -10.88
C HIS A 94 -11.59 16.91 -11.43
N ALA A 95 -11.58 16.39 -12.66
CA ALA A 95 -12.71 15.73 -13.30
C ALA A 95 -12.55 14.19 -13.36
N ALA A 96 -11.46 13.64 -12.81
CA ALA A 96 -11.13 12.23 -12.88
C ALA A 96 -11.13 11.56 -11.49
N ARG A 97 -11.13 10.22 -11.48
CA ARG A 97 -10.93 9.44 -10.26
C ARG A 97 -9.44 9.39 -9.93
N LEU A 98 -9.08 9.72 -8.69
CA LEU A 98 -7.69 9.92 -8.30
C LEU A 98 -7.26 8.86 -7.29
N PHE A 99 -6.18 8.14 -7.61
CA PHE A 99 -5.61 7.08 -6.79
C PHE A 99 -4.15 7.42 -6.47
N VAL A 100 -3.72 7.19 -5.23
CA VAL A 100 -2.38 7.58 -4.78
C VAL A 100 -1.72 6.45 -4.02
N TRP A 101 -0.47 6.16 -4.37
CA TRP A 101 0.41 5.31 -3.57
C TRP A 101 1.22 6.19 -2.60
N PHE A 102 0.95 6.05 -1.31
CA PHE A 102 1.67 6.73 -0.25
C PHE A 102 2.86 5.88 0.20
N THR A 103 4.07 6.29 -0.21
CA THR A 103 5.30 5.53 -0.03
C THR A 103 5.82 5.58 1.41
N HIS A 104 6.15 6.77 1.91
CA HIS A 104 6.69 7.05 3.23
C HIS A 104 6.50 8.54 3.57
N PRO A 105 6.43 8.92 4.86
CA PRO A 105 6.21 10.30 5.28
C PRO A 105 7.49 11.14 5.18
N ASP A 106 7.96 11.42 3.97
CA ASP A 106 9.08 12.34 3.72
C ASP A 106 8.56 13.73 3.30
N PHE A 107 8.27 14.57 4.29
CA PHE A 107 7.84 15.96 4.05
C PHE A 107 9.03 16.94 3.91
N SER A 108 10.28 16.47 3.86
CA SER A 108 11.44 17.36 3.73
C SER A 108 11.67 17.86 2.29
N ARG A 109 10.94 17.31 1.31
CA ARG A 109 11.13 17.58 -0.13
C ARG A 109 10.15 18.60 -0.69
N GLY A 110 10.04 19.75 -0.02
CA GLY A 110 9.29 20.90 -0.53
C GLY A 110 7.76 20.73 -0.59
N ILE A 111 7.21 19.74 0.12
CA ILE A 111 5.77 19.57 0.36
C ILE A 111 5.58 19.37 1.85
N SER A 112 4.91 20.32 2.49
CA SER A 112 4.54 20.22 3.91
C SER A 112 3.52 19.10 4.14
N ALA A 113 3.44 18.62 5.38
CA ALA A 113 2.42 17.64 5.78
C ALA A 113 1.00 18.18 5.50
N GLU A 114 0.75 19.46 5.76
CA GLU A 114 -0.54 20.11 5.49
C GLU A 114 -0.89 20.08 4.00
N GLU A 115 0.04 20.46 3.12
CA GLU A 115 -0.15 20.42 1.67
C GLU A 115 -0.40 19.00 1.16
N ALA A 116 0.31 18.01 1.71
CA ALA A 116 0.10 16.61 1.39
C ALA A 116 -1.30 16.14 1.82
N VAL A 117 -1.73 16.43 3.05
CA VAL A 117 -3.06 16.08 3.56
C VAL A 117 -4.15 16.75 2.74
N PHE A 118 -3.99 18.04 2.43
CA PHE A 118 -4.94 18.77 1.60
C PHE A 118 -5.12 18.11 0.24
N ALA A 119 -4.02 17.81 -0.46
CA ALA A 119 -4.08 17.13 -1.74
C ALA A 119 -4.70 15.73 -1.62
N LEU A 120 -4.29 14.93 -0.63
CA LEU A 120 -4.78 13.56 -0.41
C LEU A 120 -6.30 13.50 -0.18
N ARG A 121 -6.95 14.56 0.33
CA ARG A 121 -8.43 14.64 0.41
C ARG A 121 -9.13 14.65 -0.95
N HIS A 122 -8.42 14.95 -2.03
CA HIS A 122 -8.93 14.83 -3.39
C HIS A 122 -8.79 13.41 -3.96
N ALA A 123 -7.99 12.53 -3.34
CA ALA A 123 -7.90 11.15 -3.74
C ALA A 123 -9.16 10.37 -3.34
N GLU A 124 -9.61 9.47 -4.22
CA GLU A 124 -10.70 8.54 -3.97
C GLU A 124 -10.24 7.38 -3.08
N ARG A 125 -9.06 6.82 -3.38
CA ARG A 125 -8.36 5.87 -2.53
C ARG A 125 -6.88 6.20 -2.42
N ILE A 126 -6.32 5.92 -1.25
CA ILE A 126 -4.92 6.07 -0.92
C ILE A 126 -4.41 4.72 -0.47
N PHE A 127 -3.41 4.19 -1.17
CA PHE A 127 -2.80 2.92 -0.85
C PHE A 127 -1.54 3.15 -0.02
N THR A 128 -1.37 2.38 1.04
CA THR A 128 -0.18 2.38 1.90
C THR A 128 0.44 0.99 1.88
N ALA A 129 1.76 0.92 2.01
CA ALA A 129 2.45 -0.36 2.07
C ALA A 129 2.35 -1.04 3.46
N ASN A 130 2.02 -0.29 4.51
CA ASN A 130 1.98 -0.79 5.89
C ASN A 130 0.89 -0.08 6.72
N ALA A 131 0.51 -0.70 7.83
CA ALA A 131 -0.57 -0.20 8.68
C ALA A 131 -0.15 1.03 9.49
N ALA A 132 1.15 1.20 9.79
CA ALA A 132 1.66 2.38 10.50
C ALA A 132 1.45 3.66 9.69
N HIS A 133 1.72 3.63 8.39
CA HIS A 133 1.45 4.74 7.48
C HIS A 133 -0.05 5.03 7.35
N ALA A 134 -0.89 4.00 7.33
CA ALA A 134 -2.33 4.20 7.32
C ALA A 134 -2.83 4.89 8.59
N ARG A 135 -2.31 4.49 9.77
CA ARG A 135 -2.60 5.17 11.05
C ARG A 135 -2.11 6.61 11.04
N LEU A 136 -0.89 6.86 10.56
CA LEU A 136 -0.32 8.20 10.45
C LEU A 136 -1.19 9.11 9.58
N LEU A 137 -1.63 8.66 8.40
CA LEU A 137 -2.51 9.46 7.54
C LEU A 137 -3.83 9.78 8.24
N GLY A 138 -4.40 8.82 8.98
CA GLY A 138 -5.59 9.04 9.81
C GLY A 138 -5.37 10.11 10.88
N ALA A 139 -4.25 10.03 11.61
CA ALA A 139 -3.83 11.02 12.59
C ALA A 139 -3.63 12.42 11.99
N LEU A 140 -3.12 12.49 10.76
CA LEU A 140 -2.98 13.72 9.99
C LEU A 140 -4.30 14.26 9.40
N GLY A 141 -5.42 13.57 9.63
CA GLY A 141 -6.75 14.03 9.21
C GLY A 141 -7.14 13.64 7.78
N VAL A 142 -6.53 12.60 7.23
CA VAL A 142 -7.04 11.88 6.04
C VAL A 142 -8.13 10.91 6.49
N ASP A 143 -9.23 10.85 5.73
CA ASP A 143 -10.33 9.91 6.02
C ASP A 143 -9.84 8.45 5.92
N ARG A 144 -9.88 7.73 7.05
CA ARG A 144 -9.46 6.33 7.15
C ARG A 144 -10.23 5.42 6.22
N ALA A 145 -11.49 5.75 5.90
CA ALA A 145 -12.28 4.95 4.96
C ALA A 145 -11.72 4.98 3.54
N ARG A 146 -10.86 5.96 3.20
CA ARG A 146 -10.17 6.08 1.90
C ARG A 146 -8.78 5.46 1.89
N VAL A 147 -8.23 5.14 3.06
CA VAL A 147 -6.88 4.58 3.17
C VAL A 147 -6.96 3.07 3.21
N GLU A 148 -6.22 2.42 2.33
CA GLU A 148 -6.13 0.98 2.24
C GLU A 148 -4.66 0.55 2.35
N THR A 149 -4.39 -0.46 3.18
CA THR A 149 -3.05 -1.05 3.26
C THR A 149 -3.00 -2.27 2.35
N VAL A 150 -2.03 -2.29 1.42
CA VAL A 150 -1.79 -3.39 0.50
C VAL A 150 -0.30 -3.71 0.47
N TYR A 151 0.05 -4.95 0.79
CA TYR A 151 1.44 -5.41 0.80
C TYR A 151 1.89 -5.75 -0.61
N GLY A 152 3.12 -5.33 -0.95
CA GLY A 152 3.76 -5.74 -2.19
C GLY A 152 3.99 -7.26 -2.24
N GLY A 153 4.42 -7.75 -3.40
CA GLY A 153 4.62 -9.18 -3.60
C GLY A 153 5.97 -9.53 -4.23
N ALA A 154 6.17 -10.84 -4.43
CA ALA A 154 7.23 -11.39 -5.25
C ALA A 154 6.65 -12.40 -6.25
N ASP A 155 7.46 -12.88 -7.19
CA ASP A 155 7.01 -13.89 -8.16
C ASP A 155 7.25 -15.31 -7.60
N PRO A 156 6.19 -16.05 -7.21
CA PRO A 156 6.34 -17.38 -6.62
C PRO A 156 6.90 -18.44 -7.60
N ALA A 157 6.89 -18.16 -8.91
CA ALA A 157 7.53 -19.04 -9.88
C ALA A 157 9.06 -18.90 -9.87
N LEU A 158 9.56 -17.72 -9.49
CA LEU A 158 10.97 -17.35 -9.45
C LEU A 158 11.58 -17.58 -8.06
N PHE A 159 10.96 -17.04 -7.01
CA PHE A 159 11.44 -17.17 -5.63
C PHE A 159 10.86 -18.42 -5.00
N ARG A 160 11.71 -19.44 -4.82
CA ARG A 160 11.29 -20.76 -4.33
C ARG A 160 11.93 -21.07 -2.98
N PRO A 161 11.19 -21.71 -2.06
CA PRO A 161 11.72 -22.10 -0.77
C PRO A 161 12.86 -23.11 -0.93
N LYS A 162 13.82 -23.06 -0.01
CA LYS A 162 14.94 -23.99 0.07
C LYS A 162 15.18 -24.46 1.50
N ARG A 163 16.04 -25.46 1.67
CA ARG A 163 16.58 -25.85 2.98
C ARG A 163 17.73 -24.91 3.38
N ARG A 164 17.73 -24.43 4.62
CA ARG A 164 18.82 -23.62 5.21
C ARG A 164 19.91 -24.49 5.84
N GLY A 165 21.04 -23.89 6.16
CA GLY A 165 22.14 -24.46 6.96
C GLY A 165 23.55 -24.26 6.40
N ALA A 166 23.68 -23.82 5.15
CA ALA A 166 24.98 -23.65 4.47
C ALA A 166 25.10 -22.36 3.65
N GLY A 167 24.05 -21.54 3.64
CA GLY A 167 23.97 -20.28 2.92
C GLY A 167 24.59 -19.11 3.68
N LYS A 168 24.49 -17.95 3.03
CA LYS A 168 25.03 -16.67 3.47
C LYS A 168 24.03 -15.87 4.28
N VAL A 169 24.53 -14.84 4.95
CA VAL A 169 23.71 -13.74 5.48
C VAL A 169 23.60 -12.66 4.40
N GLY A 170 22.38 -12.34 3.97
CA GLY A 170 22.12 -11.48 2.82
C GLY A 170 21.59 -10.11 3.21
N PHE A 171 22.27 -9.05 2.75
CA PHE A 171 21.72 -7.69 2.68
C PHE A 171 21.25 -7.45 1.24
N VAL A 172 19.97 -7.14 1.05
CA VAL A 172 19.39 -7.01 -0.30
C VAL A 172 18.70 -5.66 -0.46
N GLY A 173 19.14 -4.89 -1.45
CA GLY A 173 18.52 -3.62 -1.83
C GLY A 173 19.50 -2.62 -2.45
N ALA A 174 18.94 -1.53 -2.98
CA ALA A 174 19.72 -0.37 -3.44
C ALA A 174 20.37 0.41 -2.29
N TYR A 175 21.41 1.16 -2.62
CA TYR A 175 22.08 2.08 -1.71
C TYR A 175 21.21 3.31 -1.42
N TYR A 176 21.00 3.57 -0.12
CA TYR A 176 20.46 4.81 0.43
C TYR A 176 21.02 5.02 1.84
N ALA A 177 21.17 6.26 2.30
CA ALA A 177 21.52 6.55 3.70
C ALA A 177 20.54 5.90 4.69
N ARG A 178 19.22 5.97 4.39
CA ARG A 178 18.17 5.34 5.22
C ARG A 178 18.23 3.81 5.29
N LYS A 179 19.08 3.14 4.49
CA LYS A 179 19.34 1.69 4.59
C LYS A 179 20.43 1.36 5.62
N ALA A 180 20.95 2.36 6.33
CA ALA A 180 22.01 2.24 7.34
C ALA A 180 23.26 1.49 6.83
N PRO A 181 23.89 1.94 5.72
CA PRO A 181 25.06 1.26 5.15
C PRO A 181 26.24 1.16 6.13
N ASP A 182 26.39 2.13 7.04
CA ASP A 182 27.42 2.06 8.10
C ASP A 182 27.15 0.96 9.13
N THR A 183 25.89 0.72 9.48
CA THR A 183 25.51 -0.40 10.35
C THR A 183 25.78 -1.73 9.64
N ILE A 184 25.50 -1.83 8.34
CA ILE A 184 25.83 -3.01 7.52
C ILE A 184 27.34 -3.28 7.56
N LEU A 185 28.17 -2.26 7.29
CA LEU A 185 29.63 -2.36 7.37
C LEU A 185 30.10 -2.81 8.77
N GLY A 186 29.51 -2.23 9.82
CA GLY A 186 29.79 -2.60 11.21
C GLY A 186 29.50 -4.07 11.51
N ILE A 187 28.34 -4.58 11.08
CA ILE A 187 27.92 -5.98 11.25
C ILE A 187 28.90 -6.93 10.55
N VAL A 188 29.23 -6.66 9.29
CA VAL A 188 30.14 -7.52 8.51
C VAL A 188 31.52 -7.58 9.17
N ARG A 189 32.02 -6.44 9.67
CA ARG A 189 33.30 -6.33 10.38
C ARG A 189 33.30 -7.07 11.73
N ALA A 190 32.19 -7.02 12.46
CA ALA A 190 32.04 -7.66 13.76
C ALA A 190 31.86 -9.19 13.69
N MET A 191 31.62 -9.74 12.50
CA MET A 191 31.32 -11.15 12.28
C MET A 191 32.23 -11.77 11.20
N PRO A 192 33.57 -11.76 11.37
CA PRO A 192 34.52 -12.21 10.36
C PRO A 192 34.40 -13.71 10.00
N ASP A 193 33.77 -14.50 10.87
CA ASP A 193 33.49 -15.93 10.68
C ASP A 193 32.24 -16.22 9.84
N VAL A 194 31.45 -15.18 9.51
CA VAL A 194 30.16 -15.31 8.83
C VAL A 194 30.28 -14.89 7.37
N PRO A 195 29.87 -15.73 6.40
CA PRO A 195 29.85 -15.35 4.99
C PRO A 195 28.65 -14.46 4.69
N PHE A 196 28.91 -13.24 4.23
CA PHE A 196 27.90 -12.27 3.82
C PHE A 196 27.76 -12.19 2.30
N LEU A 197 26.57 -11.76 1.87
CA LEU A 197 26.25 -11.35 0.52
C LEU A 197 25.56 -9.98 0.57
N LEU A 198 26.10 -9.00 -0.14
CA LEU A 198 25.42 -7.74 -0.43
C LEU A 198 24.92 -7.79 -1.87
N LEU A 199 23.62 -7.76 -2.06
CA LEU A 199 22.95 -7.81 -3.35
C LEU A 199 22.29 -6.46 -3.65
N GLY A 200 22.74 -5.81 -4.71
CA GLY A 200 22.21 -4.53 -5.19
C GLY A 200 21.85 -4.55 -6.68
N PRO A 201 21.20 -3.49 -7.18
CA PRO A 201 20.96 -3.35 -8.60
C PRO A 201 22.26 -3.04 -9.35
N ASP A 202 22.36 -3.51 -10.59
CA ASP A 202 23.40 -3.05 -11.51
C ASP A 202 23.05 -1.70 -12.15
N ALA A 203 24.06 -1.07 -12.76
CA ALA A 203 23.88 0.21 -13.45
C ALA A 203 22.97 0.12 -14.68
N ALA A 204 22.78 -1.02 -15.33
CA ALA A 204 21.92 -1.14 -16.52
C ALA A 204 20.43 -1.20 -16.15
N SER A 205 20.12 -1.71 -14.96
CA SER A 205 18.76 -1.98 -14.48
C SER A 205 18.04 -0.76 -13.89
N VAL A 206 18.77 0.28 -13.47
CA VAL A 206 18.19 1.47 -12.82
C VAL A 206 18.53 2.77 -13.51
N GLU A 207 17.55 3.66 -13.65
CA GLU A 207 17.77 5.00 -14.20
C GLU A 207 18.56 5.88 -13.21
N ASN A 208 18.18 5.84 -11.94
CA ASN A 208 18.83 6.60 -10.88
C ASN A 208 20.14 5.93 -10.45
N LYS A 209 21.27 6.34 -11.06
CA LYS A 209 22.60 5.80 -10.72
C LYS A 209 23.04 6.09 -9.29
N GLY A 210 22.41 7.05 -8.60
CA GLY A 210 22.66 7.32 -7.18
C GLY A 210 22.28 6.15 -6.26
N LEU A 211 21.52 5.17 -6.78
CA LEU A 211 21.08 3.98 -6.05
C LEU A 211 22.12 2.84 -6.02
N LEU A 212 23.22 3.00 -6.76
CA LEU A 212 24.27 1.99 -6.84
C LEU A 212 25.14 2.01 -5.58
N TRP A 213 25.58 0.83 -5.14
CA TRP A 213 26.44 0.69 -3.95
C TRP A 213 27.83 1.27 -4.17
N SER A 214 28.26 1.41 -5.42
CA SER A 214 29.45 2.19 -5.76
C SER A 214 29.44 3.63 -5.24
N ASN A 215 28.28 4.19 -4.91
CA ASN A 215 28.15 5.55 -4.35
C ASN A 215 28.25 5.60 -2.82
N TYR A 216 28.32 4.46 -2.13
CA TYR A 216 28.55 4.46 -0.69
C TYR A 216 29.98 4.96 -0.41
N PRO A 217 30.18 6.05 0.37
CA PRO A 217 31.51 6.63 0.56
C PRO A 217 32.55 5.67 1.13
N ARG A 218 32.10 4.68 1.91
CA ARG A 218 32.97 3.67 2.55
C ARG A 218 32.89 2.31 1.85
N MET A 219 32.47 2.29 0.58
CA MET A 219 32.48 1.09 -0.25
C MET A 219 33.88 0.44 -0.37
N PRO A 220 35.01 1.20 -0.44
CA PRO A 220 36.34 0.60 -0.41
C PRO A 220 36.63 -0.20 0.87
N GLU A 221 36.18 0.30 2.04
CA GLU A 221 36.32 -0.44 3.31
C GLU A 221 35.48 -1.71 3.31
N LEU A 222 34.24 -1.63 2.82
CA LEU A 222 33.35 -2.79 2.75
C LEU A 222 33.88 -3.86 1.80
N ARG A 223 34.37 -3.48 0.61
CA ARG A 223 34.99 -4.38 -0.36
C ARG A 223 36.28 -5.04 0.12
N ALA A 224 36.99 -4.40 1.05
CA ALA A 224 38.23 -4.94 1.61
C ALA A 224 38.00 -6.05 2.65
N LEU A 225 36.76 -6.23 3.14
CA LEU A 225 36.45 -7.28 4.11
C LEU A 225 36.42 -8.65 3.41
N PRO A 226 37.13 -9.67 3.94
CA PRO A 226 37.29 -10.95 3.26
C PRO A 226 36.03 -11.84 3.31
N ASN A 227 35.08 -11.52 4.20
CA ASN A 227 33.90 -12.31 4.47
C ASN A 227 32.64 -11.80 3.75
N ILE A 228 32.75 -10.83 2.83
CA ILE A 228 31.60 -10.33 2.06
C ILE A 228 31.78 -10.53 0.56
N GLU A 229 30.74 -11.06 -0.07
CA GLU A 229 30.57 -11.03 -1.52
C GLU A 229 29.63 -9.87 -1.87
N ILE A 230 29.99 -9.06 -2.86
CA ILE A 230 29.16 -7.95 -3.33
C ILE A 230 28.75 -8.26 -4.77
N VAL A 231 27.45 -8.30 -5.01
CA VAL A 231 26.87 -8.56 -6.32
C VAL A 231 25.94 -7.41 -6.71
N GLU A 232 26.17 -6.85 -7.89
CA GLU A 232 25.30 -5.89 -8.54
C GLU A 232 24.77 -6.57 -9.81
N THR A 233 23.45 -6.80 -9.90
CA THR A 233 22.83 -7.53 -11.02
C THR A 233 21.38 -7.09 -11.27
N GLY A 234 20.80 -7.56 -12.37
CA GLY A 234 19.41 -7.38 -12.73
C GLY A 234 18.46 -8.14 -11.82
N TYR A 235 17.24 -7.63 -11.66
CA TYR A 235 16.22 -8.22 -10.79
C TYR A 235 15.85 -9.66 -11.17
N ASP A 236 15.91 -9.99 -12.45
CA ASP A 236 15.70 -11.33 -12.99
C ASP A 236 16.68 -12.38 -12.44
N HIS A 237 17.86 -11.98 -12.00
CA HIS A 237 18.85 -12.86 -11.37
C HIS A 237 18.78 -12.89 -9.83
N TYR A 238 17.98 -12.04 -9.19
CA TYR A 238 17.83 -12.05 -7.72
C TYR A 238 17.44 -13.42 -7.16
N PRO A 239 16.55 -14.21 -7.79
CA PRO A 239 16.20 -15.55 -7.31
C PRO A 239 17.40 -16.49 -7.11
N GLU A 240 18.40 -16.43 -8.00
CA GLU A 240 19.61 -17.26 -7.93
C GLU A 240 20.45 -16.89 -6.69
N HIS A 241 20.44 -15.63 -6.30
CA HIS A 241 21.14 -15.13 -5.12
C HIS A 241 20.37 -15.42 -3.84
N PHE A 242 19.04 -15.28 -3.84
CA PHE A 242 18.20 -15.70 -2.71
C PHE A 242 18.32 -17.21 -2.44
N ALA A 243 18.52 -18.03 -3.46
CA ALA A 243 18.85 -19.45 -3.30
C ALA A 243 20.14 -19.69 -2.49
N ARG A 244 20.98 -18.67 -2.30
CA ARG A 244 22.24 -18.71 -1.51
C ARG A 244 22.16 -17.99 -0.16
N ILE A 245 21.08 -17.28 0.15
CA ILE A 245 20.87 -16.54 1.42
C ILE A 245 20.04 -17.36 2.42
N ASP A 246 20.58 -17.70 3.59
CA ASP A 246 19.83 -18.39 4.64
C ASP A 246 19.19 -17.42 5.63
N VAL A 247 19.84 -16.30 5.89
CA VAL A 247 19.33 -15.24 6.77
C VAL A 247 19.29 -13.95 5.97
N TYR A 248 18.11 -13.36 5.84
CA TYR A 248 17.93 -12.04 5.25
C TYR A 248 18.04 -10.97 6.34
N VAL A 249 18.82 -9.91 6.11
CA VAL A 249 19.00 -8.84 7.08
C VAL A 249 18.61 -7.49 6.48
N SER A 250 17.81 -6.74 7.24
CA SER A 250 17.51 -5.33 6.96
C SER A 250 17.67 -4.51 8.23
N VAL A 251 18.61 -3.58 8.24
CA VAL A 251 18.85 -2.62 9.34
C VAL A 251 18.40 -1.21 8.97
N ALA A 252 17.42 -1.10 8.07
CA ALA A 252 16.93 0.17 7.56
C ALA A 252 16.34 1.04 8.68
N LEU A 253 16.51 2.35 8.54
CA LEU A 253 15.96 3.38 9.44
C LEU A 253 14.53 3.76 9.08
N LEU A 254 14.18 3.66 7.79
CA LEU A 254 12.86 3.99 7.28
C LEU A 254 12.57 3.14 6.04
N GLU A 255 11.40 2.53 5.98
CA GLU A 255 10.88 1.83 4.81
C GLU A 255 9.39 2.11 4.60
N GLY A 256 8.99 2.13 3.32
CA GLY A 256 7.58 2.02 2.97
C GLY A 256 7.11 0.57 3.04
N GLY A 257 7.68 -0.27 2.17
CA GLY A 257 7.43 -1.70 2.14
C GLY A 257 8.66 -2.43 1.62
N PRO A 258 9.44 -3.10 2.48
CA PRO A 258 10.68 -3.76 2.09
C PRO A 258 10.37 -5.01 1.25
N ILE A 259 10.25 -4.86 -0.07
CA ILE A 259 9.99 -5.98 -0.99
C ILE A 259 11.01 -7.13 -0.87
N PRO A 260 12.31 -6.88 -0.62
CA PRO A 260 13.25 -7.97 -0.36
C PRO A 260 12.90 -8.84 0.86
N LEU A 261 12.09 -8.36 1.81
CA LEU A 261 11.54 -9.19 2.89
C LEU A 261 10.56 -10.23 2.36
N VAL A 262 9.68 -9.87 1.41
CA VAL A 262 8.74 -10.82 0.81
C VAL A 262 9.50 -11.87 -0.01
N GLU A 263 10.53 -11.44 -0.74
CA GLU A 263 11.41 -12.33 -1.51
C GLU A 263 12.19 -13.29 -0.60
N ALA A 264 12.68 -12.78 0.54
CA ALA A 264 13.34 -13.57 1.57
C ALA A 264 12.41 -14.63 2.16
N LEU A 265 11.21 -14.23 2.60
CA LEU A 265 10.21 -15.13 3.13
C LEU A 265 9.88 -16.21 2.09
N MET A 266 9.51 -15.85 0.85
CA MET A 266 9.23 -16.83 -0.22
C MET A 266 10.39 -17.79 -0.50
N SER A 267 11.63 -17.34 -0.34
CA SER A 267 12.84 -18.15 -0.54
C SER A 267 13.25 -18.96 0.71
N ASN A 268 12.44 -18.93 1.76
CA ASN A 268 12.72 -19.52 3.07
C ASN A 268 14.02 -19.01 3.73
N ALA A 269 14.38 -17.74 3.51
CA ALA A 269 15.46 -17.04 4.19
C ALA A 269 14.94 -16.35 5.46
N LEU A 270 15.42 -16.76 6.63
CA LEU A 270 14.91 -16.32 7.92
C LEU A 270 15.23 -14.82 8.13
N PRO A 271 14.22 -13.94 8.31
CA PRO A 271 14.45 -12.50 8.39
C PRO A 271 14.96 -12.06 9.77
N VAL A 272 15.94 -11.16 9.76
CA VAL A 272 16.36 -10.32 10.89
C VAL A 272 16.24 -8.87 10.44
N VAL A 273 15.15 -8.22 10.82
CA VAL A 273 14.76 -6.94 10.22
C VAL A 273 14.39 -5.91 11.27
N THR A 274 14.68 -4.64 10.99
CA THR A 274 14.18 -3.53 11.80
C THR A 274 12.68 -3.36 11.64
N ARG A 275 12.02 -2.85 12.69
CA ARG A 275 10.59 -2.51 12.74
C ARG A 275 10.27 -1.30 11.84
N THR A 276 10.38 -1.50 10.53
CA THR A 276 10.11 -0.50 9.49
C THR A 276 9.24 -1.08 8.38
N GLY A 277 8.50 -0.22 7.68
CA GLY A 277 7.62 -0.65 6.61
C GLY A 277 6.59 -1.67 7.10
N PHE A 278 6.38 -2.75 6.33
CA PHE A 278 5.46 -3.84 6.69
C PHE A 278 6.12 -5.00 7.47
N ALA A 279 7.32 -4.78 8.04
CA ALA A 279 8.06 -5.86 8.68
C ALA A 279 7.31 -6.46 9.87
N GLU A 280 6.63 -5.64 10.67
CA GLU A 280 5.89 -6.09 11.86
C GLU A 280 4.62 -6.86 11.53
N GLU A 281 4.08 -6.67 10.33
CA GLU A 281 2.90 -7.39 9.84
C GLU A 281 3.24 -8.76 9.24
N LEU A 282 4.50 -8.98 8.83
CA LEU A 282 4.94 -10.24 8.21
C LEU A 282 5.86 -11.07 9.11
N VAL A 283 6.55 -10.44 10.06
CA VAL A 283 7.50 -11.09 10.96
C VAL A 283 6.99 -10.96 12.40
N HIS A 284 6.80 -12.10 13.05
CA HIS A 284 6.53 -12.24 14.46
C HIS A 284 7.83 -12.62 15.17
N ASP A 285 8.29 -11.72 16.04
CA ASP A 285 9.57 -11.84 16.74
C ASP A 285 9.70 -13.16 17.49
N GLY A 286 10.80 -13.89 17.24
CA GLY A 286 11.07 -15.20 17.83
C GLY A 286 10.25 -16.36 17.27
N VAL A 287 9.35 -16.12 16.30
CA VAL A 287 8.50 -17.16 15.69
C VAL A 287 8.93 -17.46 14.25
N ASN A 288 8.93 -16.46 13.38
CA ASN A 288 9.30 -16.61 11.97
C ASN A 288 10.38 -15.60 11.54
N GLY A 289 11.14 -15.09 12.52
CA GLY A 289 12.23 -14.14 12.33
C GLY A 289 12.55 -13.35 13.59
N ALA A 290 13.38 -12.32 13.46
CA ALA A 290 13.71 -11.38 14.52
C ALA A 290 13.33 -9.95 14.12
N LEU A 291 12.64 -9.24 15.01
CA LEU A 291 12.28 -7.82 14.87
C LEU A 291 13.17 -6.96 15.76
N LEU A 292 13.99 -6.14 15.12
CA LEU A 292 14.92 -5.22 15.79
C LEU A 292 14.31 -3.81 15.91
N PRO A 293 14.54 -3.10 17.03
CA PRO A 293 14.28 -1.66 17.08
C PRO A 293 15.05 -0.88 15.98
N VAL A 294 14.49 0.24 15.52
CA VAL A 294 15.27 1.16 14.67
C VAL A 294 16.44 1.72 15.47
N GLY A 295 17.62 1.81 14.84
CA GLY A 295 18.85 2.25 15.51
C GLY A 295 19.51 1.19 16.42
N THR A 296 19.10 -0.07 16.32
CA THR A 296 19.76 -1.21 16.99
C THR A 296 21.28 -1.20 16.79
N SER A 297 22.03 -1.53 17.84
CA SER A 297 23.48 -1.59 17.79
C SER A 297 24.01 -2.72 16.90
N VAL A 298 25.28 -2.63 16.50
CA VAL A 298 25.93 -3.68 15.69
C VAL A 298 25.96 -5.01 16.46
N GLU A 299 26.20 -4.96 17.76
CA GLU A 299 26.32 -6.11 18.65
C GLU A 299 24.98 -6.85 18.78
N GLU A 300 23.89 -6.12 18.99
CA GLU A 300 22.54 -6.68 19.08
C GLU A 300 22.10 -7.30 17.74
N ALA A 301 22.35 -6.61 16.63
CA ALA A 301 22.07 -7.14 15.30
C ALA A 301 22.88 -8.41 15.02
N ALA A 302 24.17 -8.42 15.35
CA ALA A 302 25.05 -9.59 15.22
C ALA A 302 24.56 -10.78 16.06
N ALA A 303 24.11 -10.53 17.29
CA ALA A 303 23.53 -11.56 18.15
C ALA A 303 22.24 -12.16 17.55
N ALA A 304 21.36 -11.32 17.00
CA ALA A 304 20.15 -11.77 16.32
C ALA A 304 20.47 -12.60 15.06
N ILE A 305 21.44 -12.16 14.26
CA ILE A 305 21.92 -12.89 13.07
C ILE A 305 22.45 -14.27 13.47
N ARG A 306 23.25 -14.38 14.53
CA ARG A 306 23.76 -15.68 15.00
C ARG A 306 22.64 -16.63 15.43
N ARG A 307 21.62 -16.12 16.15
CA ARG A 307 20.44 -16.91 16.51
C ARG A 307 19.70 -17.39 15.26
N ALA A 308 19.46 -16.50 14.30
CA ALA A 308 18.80 -16.84 13.04
C ALA A 308 19.60 -17.88 12.23
N ARG A 309 20.93 -17.80 12.20
CA ARG A 309 21.77 -18.80 11.52
C ARG A 309 21.72 -20.18 12.18
N ALA A 310 21.52 -20.24 13.50
CA ALA A 310 21.36 -21.50 14.22
C ALA A 310 19.98 -22.13 13.97
N ASP A 311 18.98 -21.35 13.56
CA ASP A 311 17.65 -21.83 13.20
C ASP A 311 17.55 -22.19 11.71
N VAL A 312 17.76 -23.48 11.45
CA VAL A 312 17.68 -24.05 10.10
C VAL A 312 16.33 -24.72 9.79
N GLU A 313 15.43 -24.80 10.78
CA GLU A 313 14.21 -25.62 10.70
C GLU A 313 12.93 -24.80 10.52
N THR A 314 12.88 -23.56 11.02
CA THR A 314 11.66 -22.72 10.92
C THR A 314 11.26 -22.46 9.46
N ASP A 315 10.07 -22.87 9.06
CA ASP A 315 9.53 -22.51 7.74
C ASP A 315 8.96 -21.09 7.76
N VAL A 316 9.59 -20.18 7.01
CA VAL A 316 9.13 -18.80 6.88
C VAL A 316 8.43 -18.53 5.55
N ALA A 317 8.43 -19.48 4.61
CA ALA A 317 7.82 -19.28 3.30
C ALA A 317 6.29 -19.21 3.36
N SER A 318 5.69 -19.92 4.32
CA SER A 318 4.26 -19.84 4.60
C SER A 318 3.78 -18.41 4.94
N ALA A 319 4.62 -17.58 5.56
CA ALA A 319 4.27 -16.19 5.89
C ALA A 319 4.13 -15.28 4.65
N ALA A 320 4.72 -15.68 3.51
CA ALA A 320 4.55 -14.98 2.23
C ALA A 320 3.53 -15.66 1.30
N ALA A 321 2.80 -16.67 1.78
CA ALA A 321 1.75 -17.32 1.00
C ALA A 321 0.70 -16.31 0.55
N GLY A 322 0.50 -16.20 -0.76
CA GLY A 322 -0.45 -15.24 -1.36
C GLY A 322 0.11 -13.84 -1.63
N LEU A 323 1.32 -13.50 -1.16
CA LEU A 323 1.96 -12.20 -1.42
C LEU A 323 2.62 -12.14 -2.81
N SER A 324 1.83 -12.31 -3.88
CA SER A 324 2.34 -12.25 -5.25
C SER A 324 2.09 -10.89 -5.92
N TRP A 325 2.93 -10.51 -6.88
CA TRP A 325 2.69 -9.32 -7.70
C TRP A 325 1.33 -9.35 -8.42
N GLN A 326 0.86 -10.55 -8.79
CA GLN A 326 -0.46 -10.73 -9.38
C GLN A 326 -1.57 -10.42 -8.37
N ALA A 327 -1.51 -11.00 -7.16
CA ALA A 327 -2.49 -10.75 -6.10
C ALA A 327 -2.52 -9.27 -5.71
N PHE A 328 -1.34 -8.66 -5.54
CA PHE A 328 -1.18 -7.22 -5.31
C PHE A 328 -1.86 -6.37 -6.38
N GLY A 329 -1.54 -6.63 -7.66
CA GLY A 329 -2.10 -5.88 -8.77
C GLY A 329 -3.62 -6.03 -8.87
N LEU A 330 -4.13 -7.24 -8.66
CA LEU A 330 -5.58 -7.52 -8.67
C LEU A 330 -6.31 -6.76 -7.56
N ARG A 331 -5.75 -6.76 -6.34
CA ARG A 331 -6.33 -6.08 -5.19
C ARG A 331 -6.48 -4.59 -5.43
N ILE A 332 -5.41 -3.93 -5.89
CA ILE A 332 -5.45 -2.49 -6.18
C ILE A 332 -6.36 -2.19 -7.38
N ALA A 333 -6.28 -2.97 -8.45
CA ALA A 333 -7.14 -2.78 -9.62
C ALA A 333 -8.62 -2.89 -9.26
N GLU A 334 -8.98 -3.78 -8.32
CA GLU A 334 -10.34 -3.91 -7.80
C GLU A 334 -10.76 -2.72 -6.94
N ALA A 335 -9.89 -2.28 -6.03
CA ALA A 335 -10.14 -1.04 -5.27
C ALA A 335 -10.31 0.18 -6.18
N MET A 336 -9.57 0.23 -7.31
CA MET A 336 -9.69 1.27 -8.32
C MET A 336 -10.98 1.15 -9.17
N ARG A 337 -11.50 -0.05 -9.41
CA ARG A 337 -12.80 -0.22 -10.11
C ARG A 337 -13.91 0.46 -9.31
N GLY A 338 -13.89 0.32 -7.99
CA GLY A 338 -14.99 0.71 -7.12
C GLY A 338 -16.22 -0.18 -7.31
N ALA A 339 -17.25 0.03 -6.49
CA ALA A 339 -18.52 -0.64 -6.66
C ALA A 339 -19.26 -0.06 -7.88
N LEU A 340 -19.96 -0.92 -8.62
CA LEU A 340 -20.96 -0.50 -9.58
C LEU A 340 -22.09 0.23 -8.84
N PRO A 341 -22.65 1.30 -9.44
CA PRO A 341 -23.82 1.96 -8.87
C PRO A 341 -25.01 0.98 -8.78
N PRO A 342 -26.01 1.27 -7.91
CA PRO A 342 -27.22 0.45 -7.79
C PRO A 342 -27.92 0.17 -9.11
N GLN A 343 -27.86 1.09 -10.07
CA GLN A 343 -28.31 0.85 -11.43
C GLN A 343 -27.11 1.05 -12.35
N PHE A 344 -26.73 0.03 -13.10
CA PHE A 344 -25.61 0.12 -14.01
C PHE A 344 -25.96 -0.38 -15.40
N ALA A 345 -25.38 0.28 -16.39
CA ALA A 345 -25.50 -0.05 -17.80
C ALA A 345 -24.14 0.16 -18.45
N LEU A 346 -23.51 -0.95 -18.83
CA LEU A 346 -22.17 -0.99 -19.42
C LEU A 346 -22.28 -1.51 -20.85
N THR A 347 -21.61 -0.84 -21.78
CA THR A 347 -21.53 -1.24 -23.18
C THR A 347 -20.09 -1.58 -23.54
N ASP A 348 -19.89 -2.43 -24.55
CA ASP A 348 -18.57 -2.74 -25.09
C ASP A 348 -18.10 -1.54 -25.88
N ARG A 349 -17.37 -0.68 -25.19
CA ARG A 349 -16.72 0.48 -25.76
C ARG A 349 -15.21 0.25 -25.77
N PRO A 350 -14.48 0.85 -26.72
CA PRO A 350 -13.02 0.78 -26.76
C PRO A 350 -12.34 1.25 -25.47
N ASP A 351 -13.00 2.13 -24.71
CA ASP A 351 -12.55 2.74 -23.44
C ASP A 351 -12.92 1.89 -22.20
N GLY A 352 -13.05 0.57 -22.35
CA GLY A 352 -12.85 -0.34 -21.21
C GLY A 352 -14.06 -0.65 -20.32
N GLY A 353 -15.27 -0.15 -20.62
CA GLY A 353 -16.48 -0.38 -19.80
C GLY A 353 -16.69 -1.84 -19.39
N LEU A 354 -16.89 -2.74 -20.36
CA LEU A 354 -17.06 -4.18 -20.10
C LEU A 354 -15.75 -4.93 -19.85
N ARG A 355 -14.65 -4.50 -20.50
CA ARG A 355 -13.32 -5.11 -20.33
C ARG A 355 -12.86 -5.05 -18.90
N SER A 356 -13.19 -3.96 -18.22
CA SER A 356 -12.87 -3.74 -16.82
C SER A 356 -13.44 -4.78 -15.89
N LEU A 357 -14.45 -5.55 -16.27
CA LEU A 357 -15.05 -6.56 -15.40
C LEU A 357 -14.45 -7.95 -15.63
N LEU A 358 -13.73 -8.17 -16.72
CA LEU A 358 -13.27 -9.50 -17.10
C LEU A 358 -12.16 -10.04 -16.17
N ARG A 359 -12.35 -11.26 -15.67
CA ARG A 359 -11.39 -12.00 -14.81
C ARG A 359 -10.77 -13.20 -15.50
N GLN A 360 -11.54 -13.96 -16.29
CA GLN A 360 -11.06 -15.16 -16.98
C GLN A 360 -11.87 -15.40 -18.27
N GLY A 361 -11.23 -16.02 -19.27
CA GLY A 361 -11.83 -16.15 -20.61
C GLY A 361 -11.84 -14.81 -21.34
N TRP A 362 -12.35 -14.79 -22.58
CA TRP A 362 -12.37 -13.64 -23.51
C TRP A 362 -11.03 -12.93 -23.80
N ARG A 363 -10.58 -12.98 -25.06
CA ARG A 363 -9.60 -12.04 -25.68
C ARG A 363 -9.76 -12.06 -27.21
N ALA A 364 -9.92 -10.89 -27.84
CA ALA A 364 -9.75 -10.70 -29.30
C ALA A 364 -8.36 -10.16 -29.65
N PRO A 365 -7.90 -10.33 -30.90
CA PRO A 365 -6.59 -9.88 -31.35
C PRO A 365 -6.51 -8.35 -31.30
N SER A 366 -5.54 -7.84 -30.53
CA SER A 366 -4.78 -6.56 -30.62
C SER A 366 -5.40 -5.25 -31.17
N ALA A 367 -6.70 -5.12 -31.43
CA ALA A 367 -7.29 -3.98 -32.14
C ALA A 367 -8.69 -3.55 -31.63
N GLY A 368 -8.90 -3.51 -30.31
CA GLY A 368 -10.12 -2.90 -29.76
C GLY A 368 -11.40 -3.75 -29.85
N ARG A 369 -11.32 -5.04 -30.19
CA ARG A 369 -12.45 -5.99 -30.12
C ARG A 369 -12.35 -6.90 -28.90
N ILE A 370 -13.47 -7.45 -28.40
CA ILE A 370 -13.54 -8.54 -27.41
C ILE A 370 -14.23 -9.73 -28.09
N ASP A 371 -13.45 -10.61 -28.72
CA ASP A 371 -13.93 -11.86 -29.29
C ASP A 371 -13.52 -12.99 -28.34
N ALA A 372 -14.32 -14.04 -28.24
CA ALA A 372 -14.06 -15.21 -27.40
C ALA A 372 -13.49 -16.37 -28.21
N PHE A 373 -12.55 -17.11 -27.60
CA PHE A 373 -12.12 -18.45 -28.02
C PHE A 373 -12.13 -19.42 -26.83
N ALA A 374 -13.16 -19.36 -25.97
CA ALA A 374 -13.21 -20.18 -24.75
C ALA A 374 -14.66 -20.62 -24.43
N PRO A 375 -14.87 -21.83 -23.88
CA PRO A 375 -16.19 -22.36 -23.53
C PRO A 375 -16.83 -21.64 -22.33
N ARG A 376 -16.07 -20.80 -21.63
CA ARG A 376 -16.51 -20.02 -20.49
C ARG A 376 -15.81 -18.67 -20.47
N ALA A 377 -16.46 -17.69 -19.86
CA ALA A 377 -15.78 -16.49 -19.41
C ALA A 377 -16.48 -15.85 -18.21
N MET A 378 -15.69 -15.16 -17.39
CA MET A 378 -16.05 -14.73 -16.04
C MET A 378 -15.84 -13.22 -15.89
N LEU A 379 -16.89 -12.53 -15.45
CA LEU A 379 -16.91 -11.11 -15.13
C LEU A 379 -17.02 -10.96 -13.61
N ALA A 380 -16.12 -10.20 -12.99
CA ALA A 380 -16.33 -9.69 -11.65
C ALA A 380 -17.27 -8.49 -11.72
N VAL A 381 -18.39 -8.57 -11.02
CA VAL A 381 -19.39 -7.51 -10.93
C VAL A 381 -19.27 -6.94 -9.51
N PRO A 382 -18.44 -5.88 -9.30
CA PRO A 382 -18.17 -5.38 -7.97
C PRO A 382 -19.42 -4.66 -7.47
N LEU A 383 -20.14 -5.26 -6.52
CA LEU A 383 -21.27 -4.62 -5.86
C LEU A 383 -20.79 -3.94 -4.57
N ALA A 384 -21.50 -2.91 -4.13
CA ALA A 384 -21.21 -2.31 -2.83
C ALA A 384 -21.38 -3.37 -1.72
N ALA A 385 -20.62 -3.25 -0.62
CA ALA A 385 -20.76 -4.16 0.51
C ALA A 385 -22.22 -4.17 1.02
N GLY A 386 -22.79 -5.37 1.16
CA GLY A 386 -24.20 -5.56 1.54
C GLY A 386 -25.21 -5.34 0.40
N ALA A 387 -24.78 -4.92 -0.79
CA ALA A 387 -25.66 -4.82 -1.95
C ALA A 387 -25.89 -6.20 -2.59
N GLN A 388 -27.11 -6.41 -3.06
CA GLN A 388 -27.57 -7.64 -3.68
C GLN A 388 -27.96 -7.37 -5.12
N LEU A 389 -27.47 -8.18 -6.06
CA LEU A 389 -27.93 -8.10 -7.44
C LEU A 389 -29.39 -8.56 -7.46
N THR A 390 -30.27 -7.74 -8.02
CA THR A 390 -31.71 -8.03 -8.17
C THR A 390 -32.05 -8.40 -9.60
N SER A 391 -31.35 -7.81 -10.57
CA SER A 391 -31.48 -8.16 -11.98
C SER A 391 -30.16 -8.02 -12.72
N VAL A 392 -30.02 -8.80 -13.80
CA VAL A 392 -28.92 -8.69 -14.74
C VAL A 392 -29.38 -9.01 -16.15
N ALA A 393 -28.95 -8.19 -17.09
CA ALA A 393 -29.18 -8.38 -18.51
C ALA A 393 -27.83 -8.37 -19.24
N VAL A 394 -27.60 -9.40 -20.05
CA VAL A 394 -26.42 -9.54 -20.88
C VAL A 394 -26.85 -9.61 -22.34
N THR A 395 -26.22 -8.81 -23.19
CA THR A 395 -26.37 -8.91 -24.65
C THR A 395 -25.05 -9.34 -25.26
N LEU A 396 -25.11 -10.43 -26.02
CA LEU A 396 -24.02 -11.03 -26.75
C LEU A 396 -24.29 -10.90 -28.25
N GLU A 397 -23.25 -10.74 -29.05
CA GLU A 397 -23.25 -11.03 -30.48
C GLU A 397 -22.58 -12.39 -30.66
N VAL A 398 -23.28 -13.29 -31.32
CA VAL A 398 -22.86 -14.67 -31.56
C VAL A 398 -22.63 -14.86 -33.05
N ALA A 399 -21.58 -15.58 -33.43
CA ALA A 399 -21.30 -15.93 -34.81
C ALA A 399 -20.95 -17.43 -34.93
N PRO A 400 -21.96 -18.32 -34.83
CA PRO A 400 -21.81 -19.74 -35.15
C PRO A 400 -21.46 -19.94 -36.62
N GLU A 401 -20.86 -21.08 -36.94
CA GLU A 401 -20.77 -21.56 -38.31
C GLU A 401 -22.18 -21.87 -38.87
N PRO A 402 -22.38 -21.84 -40.20
CA PRO A 402 -23.67 -22.19 -40.81
C PRO A 402 -24.15 -23.58 -40.37
N GLY A 403 -25.37 -23.66 -39.84
CA GLY A 403 -25.97 -24.90 -39.33
C GLY A 403 -25.65 -25.24 -37.88
N GLU A 404 -24.79 -24.46 -37.21
CA GLU A 404 -24.47 -24.65 -35.79
C GLU A 404 -25.49 -23.96 -34.88
N ARG A 405 -25.82 -24.64 -33.78
CA ARG A 405 -26.65 -24.12 -32.69
C ARG A 405 -25.78 -23.85 -31.48
N ILE A 406 -25.87 -22.65 -30.94
CA ILE A 406 -25.16 -22.30 -29.72
C ILE A 406 -26.17 -22.14 -28.58
N ALA A 407 -25.88 -22.75 -27.44
CA ALA A 407 -26.54 -22.49 -26.16
C ALA A 407 -25.56 -21.84 -25.16
N VAL A 408 -25.94 -20.68 -24.61
CA VAL A 408 -25.17 -19.94 -23.60
C VAL A 408 -26.00 -19.86 -22.32
N GLY A 409 -25.36 -20.19 -21.20
CA GLY A 409 -25.85 -20.04 -19.86
C GLY A 409 -25.24 -18.81 -19.20
N LEU A 410 -26.07 -18.11 -18.43
CA LEU A 410 -25.69 -17.05 -17.51
C LEU A 410 -25.71 -17.63 -16.10
N LEU A 411 -24.58 -17.60 -15.42
CA LEU A 411 -24.43 -18.09 -14.06
C LEU A 411 -23.95 -16.96 -13.15
N TRP A 412 -24.40 -16.97 -11.90
CA TRP A 412 -23.98 -16.05 -10.86
C TRP A 412 -23.45 -16.85 -9.68
N ASN A 413 -22.16 -16.66 -9.37
CA ASN A 413 -21.44 -17.44 -8.37
C ASN A 413 -21.65 -18.96 -8.53
N GLY A 414 -21.60 -19.43 -9.78
CA GLY A 414 -21.78 -20.84 -10.15
C GLY A 414 -23.24 -21.32 -10.25
N THR A 415 -24.23 -20.50 -9.85
CA THR A 415 -25.64 -20.86 -9.95
C THR A 415 -26.24 -20.37 -11.27
N SER A 416 -26.92 -21.24 -12.01
CA SER A 416 -27.56 -20.86 -13.28
C SER A 416 -28.73 -19.89 -13.04
N LEU A 417 -28.69 -18.74 -13.72
CA LEU A 417 -29.73 -17.72 -13.66
C LEU A 417 -30.62 -17.71 -14.91
N ALA A 418 -30.01 -17.86 -16.08
CA ALA A 418 -30.71 -17.84 -17.36
C ALA A 418 -29.95 -18.67 -18.40
N ALA A 419 -30.64 -19.10 -19.44
CA ALA A 419 -30.05 -19.74 -20.60
C ALA A 419 -30.73 -19.25 -21.87
N GLY A 420 -30.00 -19.23 -22.97
CA GLY A 420 -30.54 -18.87 -24.27
C GLY A 420 -29.80 -19.59 -25.38
N GLN A 421 -30.48 -19.78 -26.50
CA GLN A 421 -29.91 -20.43 -27.68
C GLN A 421 -30.12 -19.58 -28.93
N ARG A 422 -29.24 -19.73 -29.91
CA ARG A 422 -29.37 -19.07 -31.20
C ARG A 422 -28.86 -19.96 -32.34
N PHE A 423 -29.58 -19.91 -33.46
CA PHE A 423 -29.19 -20.50 -34.73
C PHE A 423 -28.70 -19.39 -35.66
N GLY A 424 -27.50 -19.56 -36.21
CA GLY A 424 -26.89 -18.55 -37.08
C GLY A 424 -26.41 -17.28 -36.35
N PRO A 425 -25.74 -16.37 -37.07
CA PRO A 425 -25.18 -15.15 -36.49
C PRO A 425 -26.26 -14.19 -35.97
N GLY A 426 -25.93 -13.43 -34.93
CA GLY A 426 -26.72 -12.30 -34.45
C GLY A 426 -26.69 -12.11 -32.94
N ARG A 427 -27.67 -11.37 -32.39
CA ARG A 427 -27.65 -11.00 -30.97
C ARG A 427 -28.40 -11.98 -30.07
N LEU A 428 -27.77 -12.44 -29.01
CA LEU A 428 -28.40 -13.22 -27.95
C LEU A 428 -28.52 -12.36 -26.69
N ARG A 429 -29.73 -12.17 -26.18
CA ARG A 429 -29.99 -11.45 -24.93
C ARG A 429 -30.38 -12.45 -23.84
N LEU A 430 -29.65 -12.43 -22.73
CA LEU A 430 -29.94 -13.20 -21.53
C LEU A 430 -30.38 -12.21 -20.46
N HIS A 431 -31.43 -12.53 -19.71
CA HIS A 431 -31.92 -11.69 -18.63
C HIS A 431 -32.35 -12.57 -17.47
N ALA A 432 -31.97 -12.18 -16.26
CA ALA A 432 -32.46 -12.76 -15.02
C ALA A 432 -32.90 -11.63 -14.10
N GLY A 433 -34.15 -11.69 -13.63
CA GLY A 433 -34.66 -10.88 -12.52
C GLY A 433 -34.82 -11.73 -11.27
N ASP A 434 -35.19 -11.09 -10.16
CA ASP A 434 -35.47 -11.74 -8.87
C ASP A 434 -34.32 -12.65 -8.37
N ILE A 435 -33.08 -12.21 -8.59
CA ILE A 435 -31.89 -12.99 -8.21
C ILE A 435 -31.86 -13.13 -6.68
N PRO A 436 -31.84 -14.36 -6.14
CA PRO A 436 -31.88 -14.54 -4.70
C PRO A 436 -30.67 -13.92 -4.00
N ALA A 437 -30.95 -13.15 -2.95
CA ALA A 437 -29.97 -12.56 -2.03
C ALA A 437 -28.84 -13.51 -1.61
N ALA A 438 -29.21 -14.78 -1.35
CA ALA A 438 -28.31 -15.83 -0.89
C ALA A 438 -27.23 -16.21 -1.92
N LEU A 439 -27.42 -15.85 -3.19
CA LEU A 439 -26.41 -16.08 -4.22
C LEU A 439 -25.32 -15.01 -4.20
N SER A 440 -25.54 -13.85 -3.60
CA SER A 440 -24.51 -12.82 -3.48
C SER A 440 -23.53 -13.13 -2.36
N ARG A 441 -22.24 -12.98 -2.64
CA ARG A 441 -21.19 -13.21 -1.64
C ARG A 441 -21.08 -12.00 -0.71
N ALA A 442 -20.91 -12.27 0.58
CA ALA A 442 -20.81 -11.24 1.62
C ALA A 442 -19.53 -10.38 1.49
N ASP A 443 -18.48 -10.93 0.87
CA ASP A 443 -17.23 -10.24 0.55
C ASP A 443 -17.36 -9.23 -0.60
N GLY A 444 -18.49 -9.22 -1.31
CA GLY A 444 -18.74 -8.35 -2.47
C GLY A 444 -18.12 -8.87 -3.78
N GLU A 445 -17.33 -9.94 -3.75
CA GLU A 445 -16.64 -10.52 -4.92
C GLU A 445 -17.56 -11.43 -5.72
N ASN A 446 -18.56 -10.84 -6.36
CA ASN A 446 -19.52 -11.59 -7.14
C ASN A 446 -19.04 -11.83 -8.58
N ILE A 447 -19.23 -13.05 -9.06
CA ILE A 447 -18.82 -13.50 -10.38
C ILE A 447 -20.04 -13.81 -11.23
N LEU A 448 -20.15 -13.12 -12.36
CA LEU A 448 -21.04 -13.45 -13.46
C LEU A 448 -20.28 -14.29 -14.49
N GLU A 449 -20.68 -15.53 -14.69
CA GLU A 449 -20.10 -16.44 -15.67
C GLU A 449 -21.04 -16.59 -16.87
N LEU A 450 -20.48 -16.46 -18.08
CA LEU A 450 -21.12 -16.92 -19.31
C LEU A 450 -20.49 -18.24 -19.73
N ARG A 451 -21.29 -19.29 -19.88
CA ARG A 451 -20.84 -20.65 -20.18
C ARG A 451 -21.57 -21.22 -21.39
N LEU A 452 -20.87 -21.92 -22.26
CA LEU A 452 -21.52 -22.75 -23.28
C LEU A 452 -22.12 -23.99 -22.63
N LEU A 453 -23.44 -24.14 -22.74
CA LEU A 453 -24.17 -25.19 -22.02
C LEU A 453 -24.16 -26.54 -22.75
N ASP A 454 -23.88 -26.53 -24.05
CA ASP A 454 -23.99 -27.75 -24.84
C ASP A 454 -23.09 -27.69 -26.09
N PRO A 455 -21.90 -28.32 -26.06
CA PRO A 455 -21.16 -28.61 -27.28
C PRO A 455 -21.62 -29.92 -27.93
N ALA A 456 -22.72 -30.59 -27.53
CA ALA A 456 -23.05 -31.97 -27.95
C ALA A 456 -23.36 -32.17 -29.45
N GLY A 457 -23.13 -31.17 -30.31
CA GLY A 457 -23.02 -31.33 -31.77
C GLY A 457 -21.62 -31.09 -32.35
N GLY A 458 -20.66 -30.62 -31.54
CA GLY A 458 -19.29 -30.33 -31.95
C GLY A 458 -18.45 -31.60 -31.90
N MET A 459 -18.05 -32.09 -33.07
CA MET A 459 -16.98 -33.08 -33.18
C MET A 459 -15.78 -32.66 -32.31
N PRO A 460 -15.10 -33.59 -31.62
CA PRO A 460 -13.81 -33.29 -30.98
C PRO A 460 -12.90 -32.57 -32.00
N GLY A 461 -12.57 -31.30 -31.75
CA GLY A 461 -11.80 -30.45 -32.67
C GLY A 461 -12.59 -29.42 -33.49
N ALA A 462 -13.91 -29.28 -33.30
CA ALA A 462 -14.65 -28.16 -33.88
C ALA A 462 -14.09 -26.80 -33.40
N PRO A 463 -13.96 -25.81 -34.28
CA PRO A 463 -13.43 -24.50 -33.90
C PRO A 463 -14.31 -23.87 -32.82
N PRO A 464 -13.73 -23.18 -31.82
CA PRO A 464 -14.49 -22.52 -30.77
C PRO A 464 -15.44 -21.47 -31.35
N CYS A 465 -16.73 -21.53 -30.96
CA CYS A 465 -17.71 -20.54 -31.34
C CYS A 465 -17.30 -19.13 -30.88
N ARG A 466 -17.53 -18.12 -31.73
CA ARG A 466 -17.20 -16.73 -31.43
C ARG A 466 -18.37 -16.01 -30.80
N PHE A 467 -18.11 -15.36 -29.66
CA PHE A 467 -19.05 -14.45 -29.01
C PHE A 467 -18.38 -13.14 -28.67
N ARG A 468 -19.15 -12.06 -28.76
CA ARG A 468 -18.78 -10.73 -28.33
C ARG A 468 -19.79 -10.23 -27.31
N LEU A 469 -19.33 -9.87 -26.12
CA LEU A 469 -20.16 -9.20 -25.12
C LEU A 469 -20.40 -7.76 -25.58
N LEU A 470 -21.64 -7.37 -25.79
CA LEU A 470 -22.02 -6.03 -26.28
C LEU A 470 -22.51 -5.12 -25.15
N HIS A 471 -23.27 -5.69 -24.21
CA HIS A 471 -23.93 -4.93 -23.16
C HIS A 471 -24.10 -5.78 -21.90
N LEU A 472 -23.88 -5.16 -20.75
CA LEU A 472 -24.21 -5.69 -19.44
C LEU A 472 -24.93 -4.59 -18.67
N ALA A 473 -26.15 -4.85 -18.22
CA ALA A 473 -26.88 -3.98 -17.32
C ALA A 473 -27.36 -4.78 -16.12
N GLY A 474 -27.63 -4.08 -15.02
CA GLY A 474 -28.19 -4.71 -13.85
C GLY A 474 -28.62 -3.70 -12.81
N GLU A 475 -29.35 -4.22 -11.84
CA GLU A 475 -29.83 -3.48 -10.68
C GLU A 475 -29.40 -4.19 -9.41
N ALA A 476 -28.90 -3.43 -8.45
CA ALA A 476 -28.50 -3.88 -7.14
C ALA A 476 -29.24 -3.09 -6.06
N SER A 477 -29.73 -3.79 -5.04
CA SER A 477 -30.38 -3.19 -3.89
C SER A 477 -29.44 -3.21 -2.69
N THR A 478 -29.37 -2.10 -1.95
CA THR A 478 -28.71 -2.02 -0.64
C THR A 478 -29.65 -2.35 0.52
N ALA A 479 -30.93 -2.63 0.22
CA ALA A 479 -31.89 -2.99 1.25
C ALA A 479 -31.51 -4.35 1.82
N ILE A 480 -31.02 -4.34 3.06
CA ILE A 480 -30.91 -5.55 3.87
C ILE A 480 -32.33 -6.15 3.88
N PRO A 481 -32.54 -7.37 3.34
CA PRO A 481 -33.82 -8.02 3.47
C PRO A 481 -34.11 -8.05 4.96
N ARG A 482 -35.20 -7.40 5.39
CA ARG A 482 -35.73 -7.61 6.74
C ARG A 482 -36.12 -9.08 6.77
N SER A 483 -35.19 -9.95 7.16
CA SER A 483 -35.55 -11.28 7.57
C SER A 483 -36.51 -11.07 8.73
N THR A 484 -37.77 -11.47 8.54
CA THR A 484 -38.65 -11.70 9.67
C THR A 484 -37.84 -12.59 10.61
N PRO A 485 -37.58 -12.18 11.86
CA PRO A 485 -36.72 -12.95 12.75
C PRO A 485 -37.31 -14.36 12.81
N VAL A 486 -36.57 -15.33 12.28
CA VAL A 486 -36.85 -16.74 12.53
C VAL A 486 -36.57 -16.89 14.02
N VAL A 487 -37.64 -16.87 14.82
CA VAL A 487 -37.57 -17.17 16.24
C VAL A 487 -36.91 -18.55 16.33
N PRO A 488 -35.67 -18.66 16.85
CA PRO A 488 -35.06 -19.96 17.03
C PRO A 488 -35.92 -20.72 18.03
N ALA A 489 -36.22 -21.99 17.74
CA ALA A 489 -36.74 -22.88 18.77
C ALA A 489 -35.78 -22.82 19.98
N PRO A 490 -36.30 -22.76 21.23
CA PRO A 490 -35.47 -22.58 22.41
C PRO A 490 -34.42 -23.69 22.48
N ALA A 491 -33.15 -23.29 22.36
CA ALA A 491 -32.02 -24.18 22.54
C ALA A 491 -31.90 -24.53 24.03
N THR A 492 -31.75 -25.81 24.31
CA THR A 492 -31.39 -26.36 25.62
C THR A 492 -30.08 -25.70 26.12
N PRO A 493 -29.95 -25.34 27.41
CA PRO A 493 -28.82 -24.55 27.88
C PRO A 493 -27.55 -25.40 27.87
N ALA A 494 -26.63 -25.12 26.94
CA ALA A 494 -25.25 -25.53 27.05
C ALA A 494 -24.49 -24.51 27.91
N GLN A 495 -23.73 -25.02 28.89
CA GLN A 495 -22.87 -24.23 29.76
C GLN A 495 -21.86 -23.45 28.92
N ALA A 496 -22.00 -22.13 28.89
CA ALA A 496 -20.97 -21.23 28.40
C ALA A 496 -19.91 -21.07 29.49
N MET A 497 -18.65 -21.38 29.18
CA MET A 497 -17.53 -20.88 29.95
C MET A 497 -17.36 -19.39 29.65
N ASP A 498 -17.24 -18.59 30.71
CA ASP A 498 -16.95 -17.17 30.62
C ASP A 498 -15.62 -16.93 29.88
N PRO A 499 -15.54 -15.95 28.95
CA PRO A 499 -14.27 -15.49 28.45
C PRO A 499 -13.48 -14.82 29.59
N PRO A 500 -12.15 -14.98 29.66
CA PRO A 500 -11.35 -14.33 30.69
C PRO A 500 -11.48 -12.81 30.54
N ALA A 501 -11.86 -12.16 31.65
CA ALA A 501 -11.97 -10.72 31.74
C ALA A 501 -10.60 -10.08 31.43
N THR A 502 -10.53 -9.32 30.34
CA THR A 502 -9.42 -8.41 30.09
C THR A 502 -9.45 -7.33 31.18
N PRO A 503 -8.33 -7.06 31.89
CA PRO A 503 -8.35 -6.02 32.91
C PRO A 503 -8.48 -4.66 32.23
N ALA A 504 -9.65 -4.05 32.37
CA ALA A 504 -9.81 -2.63 32.13
C ALA A 504 -8.93 -1.88 33.14
N ALA A 505 -7.79 -1.37 32.67
CA ALA A 505 -6.94 -0.48 33.44
C ALA A 505 -7.72 0.83 33.69
N ALA A 506 -8.37 0.91 34.84
CA ALA A 506 -8.89 2.15 35.38
C ALA A 506 -7.72 3.01 35.88
N LEU A 507 -7.13 3.81 35.00
CA LEU A 507 -6.32 4.96 35.41
C LEU A 507 -7.22 6.20 35.41
N ARG A 508 -7.94 6.40 36.51
CA ARG A 508 -8.51 7.72 36.87
C ARG A 508 -7.56 8.41 37.83
N GLY A 509 -6.50 8.99 37.27
CA GLY A 509 -5.53 9.86 37.93
C GLY A 509 -4.67 10.53 36.86
N PRO A 510 -4.04 11.69 37.15
CA PRO A 510 -3.15 12.36 36.21
C PRO A 510 -1.88 11.52 36.03
N GLY A 511 -1.92 10.54 35.14
CA GLY A 511 -0.78 9.71 34.75
C GLY A 511 -0.23 10.14 33.39
N TRP A 512 1.06 9.96 33.19
CA TRP A 512 1.69 10.09 31.87
C TRP A 512 1.21 8.94 30.98
N ILE A 513 0.84 9.25 29.73
CA ILE A 513 0.70 8.23 28.69
C ILE A 513 2.08 8.09 28.05
N GLU A 514 2.68 6.92 28.20
CA GLU A 514 3.99 6.62 27.62
C GLU A 514 3.79 6.12 26.19
N GLU A 515 4.27 6.88 25.20
CA GLU A 515 4.48 6.38 23.85
C GLU A 515 5.97 6.15 23.64
N ALA A 516 6.38 4.88 23.54
CA ALA A 516 7.75 4.55 23.21
C ALA A 516 8.06 4.97 21.76
N CYS A 517 8.57 6.19 21.56
CA CYS A 517 9.15 6.65 20.29
C CYS A 517 10.52 6.00 20.09
N GLY A 518 10.57 4.70 19.84
CA GLY A 518 11.81 3.94 19.72
C GLY A 518 12.76 4.51 18.65
N GLY A 519 13.82 5.20 19.07
CA GLY A 519 15.05 5.36 18.31
C GLY A 519 15.06 6.38 17.17
N LEU A 520 14.29 7.47 17.26
CA LEU A 520 14.35 8.55 16.25
C LEU A 520 15.68 9.33 16.39
N ARG A 521 16.71 8.91 15.64
CA ARG A 521 17.97 9.67 15.51
C ARG A 521 17.80 10.79 14.48
N LEU A 522 18.02 12.03 14.90
CA LEU A 522 17.96 13.20 14.03
C LEU A 522 19.35 13.42 13.42
N GLU A 523 19.56 12.93 12.20
CA GLU A 523 20.77 13.23 11.43
C GLU A 523 20.53 14.46 10.55
N GLY A 524 20.88 15.65 11.07
CA GLY A 524 20.70 16.95 10.39
C GLY A 524 20.53 18.10 11.39
N ALA A 525 20.46 19.34 10.89
CA ALA A 525 20.28 20.53 11.75
C ALA A 525 18.88 20.63 12.38
N CYS A 526 17.85 20.03 11.75
CA CYS A 526 16.49 20.00 12.28
C CYS A 526 15.82 18.64 12.03
N GLY A 527 15.11 18.13 13.04
CA GLY A 527 14.25 16.95 12.92
C GLY A 527 12.94 17.16 13.67
N TYR A 528 11.89 16.44 13.27
CA TYR A 528 10.57 16.63 13.88
C TYR A 528 9.80 15.33 14.17
N LEU A 529 8.99 15.37 15.23
CA LEU A 529 8.02 14.34 15.61
C LEU A 529 6.61 14.95 15.58
N ILE A 530 5.63 14.24 15.02
CA ILE A 530 4.23 14.66 15.00
C ILE A 530 3.46 13.83 16.03
N LEU A 531 2.92 14.50 17.05
CA LEU A 531 2.13 13.91 18.13
C LEU A 531 0.64 14.20 17.90
N PRO A 532 -0.21 13.21 17.58
CA PRO A 532 -1.64 13.46 17.38
C PRO A 532 -2.37 13.82 18.68
N LEU A 533 -3.35 14.73 18.57
CA LEU A 533 -4.22 15.17 19.66
C LEU A 533 -5.69 14.87 19.35
N ASP A 534 -6.42 14.32 20.33
CA ASP A 534 -7.83 13.96 20.17
C ASP A 534 -8.83 15.06 20.61
N ALA A 535 -8.37 16.11 21.32
CA ALA A 535 -9.19 17.25 21.75
C ALA A 535 -8.32 18.43 22.22
N ALA A 536 -8.94 19.60 22.45
CA ALA A 536 -8.33 20.82 22.98
C ALA A 536 -7.97 20.73 24.49
N GLU A 537 -7.18 19.72 24.86
CA GLU A 537 -6.65 19.55 26.21
C GLU A 537 -5.27 20.18 26.32
N ALA A 538 -4.93 20.73 27.48
CA ALA A 538 -3.55 21.11 27.77
C ALA A 538 -2.69 19.84 27.83
N VAL A 539 -1.52 19.89 27.21
CA VAL A 539 -0.62 18.75 27.06
C VAL A 539 0.73 19.10 27.65
N GLN A 540 1.26 18.21 28.49
CA GLN A 540 2.65 18.26 28.90
C GLN A 540 3.41 17.20 28.11
N VAL A 541 4.46 17.61 27.40
CA VAL A 541 5.33 16.73 26.64
C VAL A 541 6.65 16.63 27.40
N ARG A 542 7.01 15.42 27.82
CA ARG A 542 8.32 15.12 28.40
C ARG A 542 9.14 14.41 27.34
N VAL A 543 10.27 15.02 26.96
CA VAL A 543 11.19 14.48 25.98
C VAL A 543 12.47 14.06 26.68
N GLU A 544 12.88 12.81 26.51
CA GLU A 544 14.22 12.37 26.88
C GLU A 544 15.14 12.38 25.65
N LEU A 545 16.28 13.04 25.79
CA LEU A 545 17.30 13.22 24.78
C LEU A 545 18.59 12.53 25.19
N ASP A 546 19.23 11.86 24.22
CA ASP A 546 20.57 11.30 24.38
C ASP A 546 21.59 12.26 23.76
N PRO A 547 22.53 12.82 24.54
CA PRO A 547 23.54 13.76 24.07
C PRO A 547 24.70 13.09 23.30
N ALA A 548 24.54 11.86 22.79
CA ALA A 548 25.60 11.08 22.16
C ALA A 548 26.22 11.77 20.92
N GLY A 549 27.15 12.70 21.15
CA GLY A 549 27.85 13.48 20.13
C GLY A 549 27.52 14.98 20.11
N ALA A 550 26.65 15.49 20.98
CA ALA A 550 26.25 16.90 20.99
C ALA A 550 27.39 17.81 21.51
N SER A 551 27.79 18.80 20.72
CA SER A 551 28.80 19.81 21.09
C SER A 551 28.23 21.23 21.26
N ALA A 552 26.95 21.43 20.97
CA ALA A 552 26.26 22.72 21.01
C ALA A 552 24.93 22.63 21.77
N PRO A 553 24.49 23.73 22.42
CA PRO A 553 23.15 23.82 23.01
C PRO A 553 22.09 23.57 21.95
N CYS A 554 21.05 22.83 22.31
CA CYS A 554 19.91 22.56 21.45
C CYS A 554 18.67 23.27 21.99
N HIS A 555 17.80 23.72 21.09
CA HIS A 555 16.47 24.21 21.44
C HIS A 555 15.42 23.21 21.00
N LEU A 556 14.51 22.91 21.92
CA LEU A 556 13.32 22.11 21.64
C LEU A 556 12.16 23.07 21.42
N TYR A 557 11.51 22.96 20.27
CA TYR A 557 10.31 23.70 19.93
C TYR A 557 9.11 22.76 19.91
N LEU A 558 8.01 23.20 20.49
CA LEU A 558 6.70 22.59 20.32
C LEU A 558 5.83 23.62 19.60
N THR A 559 5.27 23.23 18.46
CA THR A 559 4.41 24.08 17.65
C THR A 559 3.13 23.34 17.26
N ASP A 560 2.03 24.07 17.12
CA ASP A 560 0.77 23.58 16.57
C ASP A 560 0.72 23.65 15.02
N GLY A 561 1.80 24.12 14.40
CA GLY A 561 1.96 24.28 12.96
C GLY A 561 1.78 25.73 12.47
N GLU A 562 1.16 26.61 13.25
CA GLU A 562 0.97 28.03 12.88
C GLU A 562 1.78 28.97 13.78
N THR A 563 1.99 28.61 15.04
CA THR A 563 2.75 29.44 16.01
C THR A 563 3.72 28.60 16.84
N GLU A 564 4.90 29.16 17.13
CA GLU A 564 5.74 28.63 18.19
C GLU A 564 4.98 28.81 19.50
N THR A 565 4.68 27.69 20.17
CA THR A 565 3.75 27.68 21.31
C THR A 565 4.46 27.37 22.62
N ALA A 566 5.57 26.62 22.58
CA ALA A 566 6.51 26.51 23.68
C ALA A 566 7.92 26.23 23.14
N SER A 567 8.94 26.81 23.76
CA SER A 567 10.32 26.44 23.54
C SER A 567 11.12 26.46 24.83
N GLY A 568 12.18 25.67 24.87
CA GLY A 568 13.07 25.59 26.03
C GLY A 568 14.48 25.17 25.64
N PRO A 569 15.52 25.72 26.30
CA PRO A 569 16.88 25.24 26.11
C PRO A 569 17.02 23.82 26.64
N VAL A 570 17.68 22.95 25.88
CA VAL A 570 18.04 21.60 26.31
C VAL A 570 19.31 21.68 27.17
N SER A 571 19.16 21.78 28.49
CA SER A 571 20.28 21.79 29.45
C SER A 571 20.54 20.44 30.13
N GLY A 572 19.86 19.38 29.70
CA GLY A 572 19.99 18.04 30.29
C GLY A 572 19.38 16.93 29.42
N LYS A 573 19.27 15.72 29.99
CA LYS A 573 18.71 14.54 29.29
C LYS A 573 17.20 14.55 29.17
N THR A 574 16.51 15.45 29.88
CA THR A 574 15.05 15.51 29.89
C THR A 574 14.60 16.95 29.79
N VAL A 575 13.68 17.23 28.87
CA VAL A 575 13.04 18.53 28.71
C VAL A 575 11.53 18.32 28.82
N GLU A 576 10.88 19.14 29.64
CA GLU A 576 9.43 19.17 29.76
C GLU A 576 8.90 20.47 29.17
N LEU A 577 7.99 20.36 28.21
CA LEU A 577 7.29 21.49 27.60
C LEU A 577 5.80 21.35 27.89
N GLY A 578 5.19 22.40 28.46
CA GLY A 578 3.75 22.50 28.63
C GLY A 578 3.13 23.37 27.53
N ILE A 579 2.06 22.89 26.90
CA ILE A 579 1.32 23.65 25.89
C ILE A 579 -0.19 23.57 26.15
N ALA A 580 -0.87 24.69 25.97
CA ALA A 580 -2.31 24.72 25.74
C ALA A 580 -2.54 24.92 24.22
N PRO A 581 -2.78 23.85 23.43
CA PRO A 581 -2.95 23.97 21.98
C PRO A 581 -4.13 24.89 21.65
N ALA A 582 -4.04 25.61 20.54
CA ALA A 582 -5.18 26.39 20.06
C ALA A 582 -6.41 25.49 19.83
N PRO A 583 -7.64 26.00 20.02
CA PRO A 583 -8.84 25.23 19.72
C PRO A 583 -8.83 24.74 18.27
N GLY A 584 -8.85 23.41 18.08
CA GLY A 584 -8.83 22.78 16.76
C GLY A 584 -7.47 22.22 16.33
N THR A 585 -6.39 22.43 17.09
CA THR A 585 -5.10 21.77 16.87
C THR A 585 -5.26 20.25 16.96
N ARG A 586 -4.84 19.54 15.90
CA ARG A 586 -4.96 18.06 15.80
C ARG A 586 -3.64 17.32 15.98
N ALA A 587 -2.54 18.04 15.95
CA ALA A 587 -1.22 17.48 16.17
C ALA A 587 -0.27 18.55 16.69
N LEU A 588 0.72 18.12 17.46
CA LEU A 588 1.87 18.94 17.86
C LEU A 588 3.08 18.50 17.06
N ARG A 589 3.88 19.46 16.61
CA ARG A 589 5.17 19.22 15.99
C ARG A 589 6.24 19.57 17.01
N LEU A 590 7.04 18.57 17.36
CA LEU A 590 8.25 18.72 18.14
C LEU A 590 9.40 18.98 17.16
N GLU A 591 10.18 20.04 17.33
CA GLU A 591 11.40 20.29 16.53
C GLU A 591 12.62 20.38 17.45
N LEU A 592 13.71 19.71 17.10
CA LEU A 592 15.02 19.96 17.71
C LEU A 592 15.88 20.75 16.74
N ASP A 593 16.43 21.88 17.20
CA ASP A 593 17.49 22.61 16.52
C ASP A 593 18.83 22.28 17.18
N GLY A 594 19.72 21.60 16.45
CA GLY A 594 21.04 21.21 16.92
C GLY A 594 21.47 19.82 16.47
N ALA A 595 22.66 19.73 15.86
CA ALA A 595 23.24 18.46 15.44
C ALA A 595 23.73 17.64 16.64
N GLY A 596 23.58 16.32 16.58
CA GLY A 596 24.16 15.38 17.55
C GLY A 596 23.27 14.99 18.74
N TRP A 597 21.99 15.38 18.73
CA TRP A 597 21.00 14.93 19.71
C TRP A 597 20.12 13.82 19.13
N ALA A 598 19.85 12.79 19.93
CA ALA A 598 18.91 11.73 19.56
C ALA A 598 17.69 11.73 20.49
N LEU A 599 16.50 11.57 19.92
CA LEU A 599 15.26 11.45 20.66
C LEU A 599 15.16 10.02 21.22
N ARG A 600 15.16 9.89 22.55
CA ARG A 600 15.12 8.58 23.21
C ARG A 600 13.71 8.18 23.60
N HIS A 601 12.95 9.12 24.16
CA HIS A 601 11.61 8.89 24.66
C HIS A 601 10.76 10.16 24.58
N VAL A 602 9.47 10.02 24.28
CA VAL A 602 8.51 11.11 24.37
C VAL A 602 7.30 10.62 25.14
N ALA A 603 7.07 11.18 26.33
CA ALA A 603 5.87 10.92 27.11
C ALA A 603 4.91 12.10 26.97
N LEU A 604 3.63 11.79 26.89
CA LEU A 604 2.57 12.77 26.73
C LEU A 604 1.62 12.67 27.93
N GLN A 605 1.53 13.71 28.75
CA GLN A 605 0.53 13.80 29.81
C GLN A 605 -0.59 14.73 29.36
N ARG A 606 -1.82 14.19 29.33
CA ARG A 606 -3.02 14.95 28.99
C ARG A 606 -3.65 15.49 30.27
N HIS A 607 -3.88 16.80 30.32
CA HIS A 607 -4.63 17.43 31.41
C HIS A 607 -6.08 17.64 30.99
N VAL A 608 -6.96 16.80 31.51
CA VAL A 608 -8.41 17.03 31.43
C VAL A 608 -8.72 18.26 32.27
N ALA A 609 -9.15 19.35 31.63
CA ALA A 609 -9.49 20.58 32.31
C ALA A 609 -10.71 20.37 33.23
N THR A 610 -10.47 20.08 34.51
CA THR A 610 -11.53 20.06 35.53
C THR A 610 -11.80 21.49 36.00
N GLY A 611 -12.34 22.35 35.15
CA GLY A 611 -13.03 23.61 35.47
C GLY A 611 -12.35 24.69 36.34
N SER A 612 -11.21 24.46 37.00
CA SER A 612 -10.64 25.39 38.00
C SER A 612 -9.12 25.55 37.96
N THR A 613 -8.39 24.90 37.05
CA THR A 613 -6.90 24.88 37.04
C THR A 613 -6.25 25.68 35.90
N ALA A 614 -7.02 26.37 35.05
CA ALA A 614 -6.48 27.13 33.92
C ALA A 614 -5.60 28.35 34.32
N ALA A 615 -5.58 28.74 35.60
CA ALA A 615 -4.80 29.88 36.08
C ALA A 615 -3.37 29.53 36.56
N ALA A 616 -2.99 28.25 36.65
CA ALA A 616 -1.74 27.85 37.32
C ALA A 616 -0.53 27.57 36.40
N LEU A 617 -0.65 27.71 35.07
CA LEU A 617 0.45 27.43 34.13
C LEU A 617 1.18 28.68 33.61
N GLN A 618 0.90 29.86 34.15
CA GLN A 618 1.70 31.06 33.89
C GLN A 618 2.72 31.27 35.03
N GLY A 619 3.96 30.81 34.85
CA GLY A 619 5.04 31.24 35.72
C GLY A 619 6.35 30.45 35.59
N GLY A 620 7.42 31.17 35.19
CA GLY A 620 8.80 30.86 35.60
C GLY A 620 9.81 30.67 34.48
N VAL A 621 10.28 31.78 33.88
CA VAL A 621 11.57 31.82 33.18
C VAL A 621 12.68 32.05 34.22
N PRO A 622 13.77 31.28 34.17
CA PRO A 622 15.10 31.87 34.09
C PRO A 622 15.78 31.56 32.74
#